data_AF-A0A178XMG3-F1
#
_entry.id   AF-A0A178XMG3-F1
#
_cell.length_a   1.000
_cell.length_b   1.000
_cell.length_c   1.000
_cell.angle_alpha   90.00
_cell.angle_beta   90.00
_cell.angle_gamma   90.00
#
_symmetry.space_group_name_H-M   'P 1'
#
loop_
_entity.id
_entity.type
_entity.pdbx_description
1 polymer ?
#
loop_
_entity_poly.entity_id
_entity_poly.type
_entity_poly.pdbx_seq_one_letter_code
_entity_poly.pdbx_strand_id
1 'polypeptide(L)'
;MLRSSEFEALLDLSARIGADPELVQGAGGNTSIKEGDTLWIKASGLWLAEARQRDIMVPVALDPLLDALDRDDPAAEKAQDFVIEELNLSGLRPSIETTVHALMPQKVVIHVHCVATIAAAVQTNAAAIAAERLAGIPYAFIPYARPGLPLARAIGERIDADTAVLVLGNHGLAVAADTIEEAALLLVDVSDRFAGLVRSAPAADLPALSRLAVNSAYRLPECEGLHDAATDLESCRIAAGGSLYPDHVIFLGKGSVIAAPEDTALSIEEHFLEAGETLPPLLLFPGKGVLVLKDITAGALAMARCLSDVAARIPASARLRYLTDAENAELLGWDAEKYRQQLNRAGQVLQ
;
A
#
# COMPACT_ATOMS: atom_id res chain seq x y z
N MET A 1 2.40 -30.19 9.60
CA MET A 1 2.45 -30.56 8.16
C MET A 1 3.81 -30.15 7.62
N LEU A 2 4.42 -30.95 6.74
CA LEU A 2 5.53 -30.43 5.95
C LEU A 2 4.97 -29.36 5.00
N ARG A 3 5.59 -28.18 4.98
CA ARG A 3 5.33 -27.16 3.97
C ARG A 3 5.75 -27.70 2.62
N SER A 4 4.94 -27.46 1.58
CA SER A 4 5.30 -27.89 0.23
C SER A 4 6.51 -27.10 -0.28
N SER A 5 7.18 -27.61 -1.31
CA SER A 5 8.26 -26.87 -1.97
C SER A 5 7.78 -25.55 -2.59
N GLU A 6 6.52 -25.48 -3.04
CA GLU A 6 5.96 -24.25 -3.60
C GLU A 6 5.62 -23.24 -2.51
N PHE A 7 5.13 -23.68 -1.36
CA PHE A 7 4.91 -22.83 -0.20
C PHE A 7 6.23 -22.21 0.27
N GLU A 8 7.30 -23.01 0.32
CA GLU A 8 8.64 -22.49 0.63
C GLU A 8 9.11 -21.49 -0.44
N ALA A 9 8.90 -21.77 -1.73
CA ALA A 9 9.24 -20.84 -2.81
C ALA A 9 8.43 -19.52 -2.73
N LEU A 10 7.17 -19.57 -2.30
CA LEU A 10 6.36 -18.39 -2.03
C LEU A 10 7.02 -17.52 -0.95
N LEU A 11 7.47 -18.10 0.16
CA LEU A 11 8.12 -17.33 1.22
C LEU A 11 9.41 -16.64 0.76
N ASP A 12 10.20 -17.29 -0.11
CA ASP A 12 11.37 -16.64 -0.74
C ASP A 12 10.96 -15.46 -1.62
N LEU A 13 9.94 -15.66 -2.45
CA LEU A 13 9.40 -14.61 -3.30
C LEU A 13 8.86 -13.45 -2.45
N SER A 14 8.06 -13.72 -1.41
CA SER A 14 7.51 -12.74 -0.47
C SER A 14 8.62 -11.92 0.18
N ALA A 15 9.67 -12.57 0.70
CA ALA A 15 10.81 -11.86 1.29
C ALA A 15 11.52 -10.96 0.27
N ARG A 16 11.71 -11.45 -0.96
CA ARG A 16 12.37 -10.71 -2.04
C ARG A 16 11.56 -9.48 -2.46
N ILE A 17 10.27 -9.64 -2.79
CA ILE A 17 9.43 -8.50 -3.22
C ILE A 17 9.13 -7.54 -2.06
N GLY A 18 9.03 -8.07 -0.84
CA GLY A 18 8.81 -7.27 0.37
C GLY A 18 10.01 -6.40 0.74
N ALA A 19 11.21 -6.76 0.29
CA ALA A 19 12.43 -5.97 0.46
C ALA A 19 12.60 -4.87 -0.58
N ASP A 20 11.80 -4.87 -1.65
CA ASP A 20 11.84 -3.85 -2.70
C ASP A 20 10.84 -2.73 -2.39
N PRO A 21 11.31 -1.52 -2.02
CA PRO A 21 10.44 -0.40 -1.68
C PRO A 21 9.66 0.16 -2.88
N GLU A 22 10.02 -0.19 -4.12
CA GLU A 22 9.22 0.20 -5.30
C GLU A 22 8.01 -0.72 -5.52
N LEU A 23 8.00 -1.90 -4.90
CA LEU A 23 6.90 -2.87 -4.97
C LEU A 23 6.05 -2.88 -3.70
N VAL A 24 6.68 -2.90 -2.53
CA VAL A 24 6.00 -3.09 -1.25
C VAL A 24 6.51 -2.09 -0.22
N GLN A 25 5.62 -1.40 0.49
CA GLN A 25 6.00 -0.44 1.53
C GLN A 25 5.40 -0.82 2.87
N GLY A 26 6.27 -1.05 3.85
CA GLY A 26 5.89 -1.45 5.20
C GLY A 26 5.04 -2.72 5.22
N ALA A 27 3.84 -2.61 5.80
CA ALA A 27 2.87 -3.70 5.89
C ALA A 27 1.87 -3.76 4.71
N GLY A 28 2.02 -2.91 3.68
CA GLY A 28 1.24 -3.00 2.44
C GLY A 28 1.59 -4.26 1.64
N GLY A 29 0.79 -4.57 0.60
CA GLY A 29 0.98 -5.73 -0.26
C GLY A 29 0.83 -7.09 0.45
N ASN A 30 0.52 -8.12 -0.34
CA ASN A 30 0.24 -9.47 0.16
C ASN A 30 0.55 -10.52 -0.92
N THR A 31 0.89 -11.72 -0.47
CA THR A 31 1.07 -12.89 -1.33
C THR A 31 0.22 -14.03 -0.81
N SER A 32 -0.26 -14.88 -1.72
CA SER A 32 -0.94 -16.11 -1.35
C SER A 32 -0.63 -17.29 -2.27
N ILE A 33 -0.86 -18.48 -1.76
CA ILE A 33 -0.89 -19.72 -2.52
C ILE A 33 -2.12 -20.55 -2.13
N LYS A 34 -2.77 -21.16 -3.13
CA LYS A 34 -3.86 -22.12 -2.96
C LYS A 34 -3.28 -23.55 -2.96
N GLU A 35 -3.53 -24.31 -1.90
CA GLU A 35 -3.12 -25.70 -1.76
C GLU A 35 -4.30 -26.57 -1.32
N GLY A 36 -4.89 -27.30 -2.27
CA GLY A 36 -6.20 -27.94 -2.07
C GLY A 36 -7.26 -26.86 -1.76
N ASP A 37 -8.05 -27.08 -0.72
CA ASP A 37 -9.13 -26.16 -0.33
C ASP A 37 -8.65 -25.06 0.64
N THR A 38 -7.32 -24.90 0.79
CA THR A 38 -6.70 -23.91 1.69
C THR A 38 -6.07 -22.77 0.89
N LEU A 39 -6.49 -21.54 1.19
CA LEU A 39 -5.79 -20.32 0.80
C LEU A 39 -4.83 -19.93 1.92
N TRP A 40 -3.53 -20.02 1.67
CA TRP A 40 -2.51 -19.47 2.55
C TRP A 40 -2.24 -18.03 2.15
N ILE A 41 -2.59 -17.08 3.02
CA ILE A 41 -2.52 -15.64 2.75
C ILE A 41 -1.67 -14.93 3.80
N LYS A 42 -0.91 -13.91 3.38
CA LYS A 42 -0.14 -13.08 4.31
C LYS A 42 -1.02 -12.46 5.42
N ALA A 43 -0.53 -12.51 6.65
CA ALA A 43 -1.16 -11.96 7.83
C ALA A 43 -1.26 -10.42 7.78
N SER A 44 -2.31 -9.88 8.39
CA SER A 44 -2.50 -8.44 8.51
C SER A 44 -1.44 -7.81 9.42
N GLY A 45 -0.91 -6.65 9.01
CA GLY A 45 0.06 -5.86 9.78
C GLY A 45 1.51 -6.36 9.77
N LEU A 46 1.78 -7.56 9.26
CA LEU A 46 3.15 -8.08 9.10
C LEU A 46 3.77 -7.65 7.76
N TRP A 47 5.08 -7.73 7.66
CA TRP A 47 5.83 -7.27 6.48
C TRP A 47 6.23 -8.48 5.64
N LEU A 48 6.06 -8.39 4.31
CA LEU A 48 6.47 -9.48 3.40
C LEU A 48 7.99 -9.73 3.47
N ALA A 49 8.79 -8.70 3.73
CA ALA A 49 10.24 -8.81 3.93
C ALA A 49 10.64 -9.78 5.07
N GLU A 50 9.73 -9.99 6.04
CA GLU A 50 9.98 -10.86 7.21
C GLU A 50 9.55 -12.32 6.98
N ALA A 51 9.12 -12.70 5.76
CA ALA A 51 8.59 -14.03 5.45
C ALA A 51 9.54 -15.19 5.78
N ARG A 52 10.85 -14.94 5.83
CA ARG A 52 11.89 -15.91 6.22
C ARG A 52 12.33 -15.81 7.68
N GLN A 53 11.88 -14.80 8.39
CA GLN A 53 12.30 -14.51 9.76
C GLN A 53 11.25 -14.96 10.79
N ARG A 54 9.97 -15.00 10.39
CA ARG A 54 8.85 -15.41 11.23
C ARG A 54 7.73 -15.99 10.39
N ASP A 55 6.75 -16.59 11.07
CA ASP A 55 5.53 -17.03 10.40
C ASP A 55 4.68 -15.82 10.02
N ILE A 56 4.25 -15.77 8.77
CA ILE A 56 3.46 -14.65 8.23
C ILE A 56 2.24 -15.12 7.44
N MET A 57 2.00 -16.43 7.33
CA MET A 57 0.94 -16.97 6.47
C MET A 57 -0.20 -17.51 7.34
N VAL A 58 -1.43 -17.18 6.97
CA VAL A 58 -2.64 -17.60 7.66
C VAL A 58 -3.43 -18.53 6.74
N PRO A 59 -3.83 -19.72 7.21
CA PRO A 59 -4.65 -20.65 6.45
C PRO A 59 -6.13 -20.25 6.53
N VAL A 60 -6.76 -20.08 5.37
CA VAL A 60 -8.17 -19.73 5.23
C VAL A 60 -8.86 -20.80 4.37
N ALA A 61 -10.05 -21.26 4.79
CA ALA A 61 -10.86 -22.18 4.03
C ALA A 61 -11.42 -21.46 2.78
N LEU A 62 -10.99 -21.91 1.59
CA LEU A 62 -11.27 -21.20 0.34
C LEU A 62 -12.73 -21.31 -0.08
N ASP A 63 -13.27 -22.53 -0.20
CA ASP A 63 -14.64 -22.74 -0.69
C ASP A 63 -15.69 -22.03 0.19
N PRO A 64 -15.64 -22.11 1.54
CA PRO A 64 -16.60 -21.38 2.38
C PRO A 64 -16.51 -19.86 2.22
N LEU A 65 -15.31 -19.31 1.98
CA LEU A 65 -15.13 -17.88 1.73
C LEU A 65 -15.70 -17.46 0.37
N LEU A 66 -15.48 -18.26 -0.68
CA LEU A 66 -16.07 -18.04 -2.00
C LEU A 66 -17.61 -18.13 -1.94
N ASP A 67 -18.15 -19.14 -1.27
CA ASP A 67 -19.61 -19.28 -1.04
C ASP A 67 -20.21 -18.08 -0.30
N ALA A 68 -19.45 -17.46 0.61
CA ALA A 68 -19.88 -16.25 1.31
C ALA A 68 -19.85 -15.02 0.39
N LEU A 69 -18.83 -14.89 -0.46
CA LEU A 69 -18.75 -13.83 -1.47
C LEU A 69 -19.88 -13.92 -2.49
N ASP A 70 -20.17 -15.12 -2.99
CA ASP A 70 -21.24 -15.35 -3.98
C ASP A 70 -22.64 -15.03 -3.44
N ARG A 71 -22.85 -15.21 -2.14
CA ARG A 71 -24.11 -14.89 -1.44
C ARG A 71 -24.18 -13.45 -0.93
N ASP A 72 -23.16 -12.65 -1.20
CA ASP A 72 -23.00 -11.30 -0.67
C ASP A 72 -23.08 -11.22 0.87
N ASP A 73 -22.56 -12.25 1.55
CA ASP A 73 -22.62 -12.38 3.00
C ASP A 73 -21.66 -11.38 3.69
N PRO A 74 -22.13 -10.54 4.62
CA PRO A 74 -21.25 -9.66 5.40
C PRO A 74 -20.11 -10.37 6.14
N ALA A 75 -20.21 -11.68 6.39
CA ALA A 75 -19.12 -12.49 6.93
C ALA A 75 -17.85 -12.41 6.06
N ALA A 76 -17.97 -12.26 4.73
CA ALA A 76 -16.83 -12.16 3.82
C ALA A 76 -15.95 -10.92 4.06
N GLU A 77 -16.46 -9.88 4.73
CA GLU A 77 -15.64 -8.73 5.19
C GLU A 77 -14.63 -9.16 6.28
N LYS A 78 -14.92 -10.26 6.99
CA LYS A 78 -14.11 -10.82 8.07
C LYS A 78 -13.53 -12.15 7.66
N ALA A 79 -12.51 -12.13 6.80
CA ALA A 79 -11.77 -13.34 6.41
C ALA A 79 -11.26 -14.17 7.62
N GLN A 80 -11.10 -13.54 8.79
CA GLN A 80 -10.81 -14.20 10.06
C GLN A 80 -11.83 -15.30 10.45
N ASP A 81 -13.10 -15.17 10.05
CA ASP A 81 -14.16 -16.12 10.42
C ASP A 81 -14.07 -17.42 9.58
N PHE A 82 -13.18 -17.44 8.58
CA PHE A 82 -12.90 -18.57 7.69
C PHE A 82 -11.51 -19.18 7.93
N VAL A 83 -10.81 -18.77 8.99
CA VAL A 83 -9.49 -19.31 9.35
C VAL A 83 -9.61 -20.77 9.75
N ILE A 84 -8.68 -21.60 9.28
CA ILE A 84 -8.57 -22.99 9.68
C ILE A 84 -7.75 -23.04 10.98
N GLU A 85 -8.43 -22.98 12.12
CA GLU A 85 -7.82 -22.82 13.45
C GLU A 85 -6.79 -23.92 13.77
N GLU A 86 -7.01 -25.15 13.32
CA GLU A 86 -6.07 -26.27 13.54
C GLU A 86 -4.73 -26.09 12.83
N LEU A 87 -4.71 -25.27 11.77
CA LEU A 87 -3.52 -24.95 10.99
C LEU A 87 -2.91 -23.59 11.39
N ASN A 88 -3.66 -22.71 12.06
CA ASN A 88 -3.24 -21.35 12.44
C ASN A 88 -2.57 -21.28 13.83
N LEU A 89 -1.48 -22.02 14.02
CA LEU A 89 -0.81 -22.14 15.33
C LEU A 89 -0.28 -20.81 15.88
N SER A 90 -0.02 -19.83 15.03
CA SER A 90 0.47 -18.50 15.40
C SER A 90 -0.65 -17.56 15.87
N GLY A 91 -1.93 -17.93 15.68
CA GLY A 91 -3.08 -17.11 16.04
C GLY A 91 -3.15 -15.78 15.29
N LEU A 92 -2.48 -15.71 14.13
CA LEU A 92 -2.43 -14.51 13.30
C LEU A 92 -3.77 -14.29 12.60
N ARG A 93 -4.06 -13.03 12.29
CA ARG A 93 -5.24 -12.65 11.50
C ARG A 93 -4.88 -12.53 10.02
N PRO A 94 -5.70 -13.04 9.09
CA PRO A 94 -5.43 -12.94 7.66
C PRO A 94 -5.52 -11.49 7.18
N SER A 95 -4.94 -11.20 6.02
CA SER A 95 -5.07 -9.89 5.37
C SER A 95 -6.54 -9.49 5.18
N ILE A 96 -6.84 -8.19 5.28
CA ILE A 96 -8.15 -7.64 4.89
C ILE A 96 -8.46 -7.86 3.40
N GLU A 97 -7.45 -8.11 2.59
CA GLU A 97 -7.57 -8.28 1.14
C GLU A 97 -7.62 -9.76 0.74
N THR A 98 -7.83 -10.66 1.70
CA THR A 98 -7.94 -12.11 1.43
C THR A 98 -8.96 -12.43 0.34
N THR A 99 -10.05 -11.67 0.26
CA THR A 99 -11.08 -11.81 -0.77
C THR A 99 -10.58 -11.49 -2.18
N VAL A 100 -9.64 -10.54 -2.34
CA VAL A 100 -8.96 -10.28 -3.63
C VAL A 100 -8.21 -11.53 -4.09
N HIS A 101 -7.50 -12.19 -3.17
CA HIS A 101 -6.74 -13.40 -3.45
C HIS A 101 -7.62 -14.62 -3.72
N ALA A 102 -8.76 -14.72 -3.03
CA ALA A 102 -9.73 -15.79 -3.23
C ALA A 102 -10.37 -15.73 -4.62
N LEU A 103 -10.75 -14.53 -5.08
CA LEU A 103 -11.43 -14.31 -6.37
C LEU A 103 -10.57 -14.63 -7.60
N MET A 104 -9.25 -14.47 -7.51
CA MET A 104 -8.35 -14.86 -8.60
C MET A 104 -8.34 -16.39 -8.75
N PRO A 105 -8.70 -16.97 -9.90
CA PRO A 105 -8.83 -18.42 -10.05
C PRO A 105 -7.48 -19.16 -9.98
N GLN A 106 -6.37 -18.48 -10.26
CA GLN A 106 -5.05 -19.08 -10.32
C GLN A 106 -4.49 -19.41 -8.94
N LYS A 107 -3.53 -20.33 -8.92
CA LYS A 107 -2.94 -20.87 -7.69
C LYS A 107 -2.21 -19.83 -6.84
N VAL A 108 -1.40 -18.98 -7.48
CA VAL A 108 -0.54 -17.98 -6.84
C VAL A 108 -1.06 -16.59 -7.14
N VAL A 109 -1.14 -15.74 -6.12
CA VAL A 109 -1.55 -14.34 -6.28
C VAL A 109 -0.57 -13.46 -5.53
N ILE A 110 -0.07 -12.43 -6.22
CA ILE A 110 0.83 -11.42 -5.69
C ILE A 110 0.16 -10.06 -5.82
N HIS A 111 -0.21 -9.47 -4.69
CA HIS A 111 -0.71 -8.10 -4.62
C HIS A 111 0.39 -7.18 -4.10
N VAL A 112 0.71 -6.13 -4.85
CA VAL A 112 1.75 -5.15 -4.51
C VAL A 112 1.24 -3.73 -4.71
N HIS A 113 1.80 -2.83 -3.91
CA HIS A 113 1.57 -1.39 -3.98
C HIS A 113 2.69 -0.77 -4.83
N CYS A 114 2.84 -1.28 -6.05
CA CYS A 114 3.90 -0.87 -6.95
C CYS A 114 3.80 0.63 -7.25
N VAL A 115 4.86 1.37 -6.96
CA VAL A 115 4.91 2.83 -7.08
C VAL A 115 4.53 3.28 -8.50
N ALA A 116 5.09 2.62 -9.52
CA ALA A 116 4.82 2.94 -10.91
C ALA A 116 3.35 2.73 -11.29
N THR A 117 2.76 1.62 -10.83
CA THR A 117 1.34 1.33 -11.06
C THR A 117 0.44 2.31 -10.30
N ILE A 118 0.76 2.66 -9.05
CA ILE A 118 0.01 3.68 -8.30
C ILE A 118 0.03 5.01 -9.04
N ALA A 119 1.21 5.46 -9.51
CA ALA A 119 1.35 6.71 -10.26
C ALA A 119 0.48 6.75 -11.54
N ALA A 120 0.24 5.60 -12.19
CA ALA A 120 -0.72 5.49 -13.28
C ALA A 120 -2.18 5.42 -12.78
N ALA A 121 -2.44 4.62 -11.74
CA ALA A 121 -3.77 4.29 -11.23
C ALA A 121 -4.47 5.45 -10.52
N VAL A 122 -3.75 6.48 -10.09
CA VAL A 122 -4.31 7.72 -9.50
C VAL A 122 -4.75 8.74 -10.56
N GLN A 123 -4.44 8.51 -11.84
CA GLN A 123 -4.84 9.41 -12.91
C GLN A 123 -6.29 9.18 -13.33
N THR A 124 -7.00 10.24 -13.67
CA THR A 124 -8.43 10.17 -14.08
C THR A 124 -8.66 9.34 -15.35
N ASN A 125 -7.63 9.17 -16.19
CA ASN A 125 -7.63 8.31 -17.37
C ASN A 125 -6.92 6.96 -17.14
N ALA A 126 -6.76 6.51 -15.89
CA ALA A 126 -6.02 5.29 -15.53
C ALA A 126 -6.46 4.04 -16.31
N ALA A 127 -7.76 3.87 -16.59
CA ALA A 127 -8.26 2.75 -17.38
C ALA A 127 -7.68 2.72 -18.80
N ALA A 128 -7.53 3.89 -19.44
CA ALA A 128 -6.92 3.99 -20.76
C ALA A 128 -5.41 3.74 -20.72
N ILE A 129 -4.73 4.22 -19.67
CA ILE A 129 -3.31 3.94 -19.45
C ILE A 129 -3.09 2.43 -19.27
N ALA A 130 -3.91 1.77 -18.45
CA ALA A 130 -3.86 0.32 -18.24
C ALA A 130 -4.08 -0.43 -19.55
N ALA A 131 -5.07 -0.03 -20.36
CA ALA A 131 -5.33 -0.63 -21.66
C ALA A 131 -4.15 -0.55 -22.64
N GLU A 132 -3.44 0.58 -22.64
CA GLU A 132 -2.24 0.76 -23.45
C GLU A 132 -1.08 -0.11 -22.94
N ARG A 133 -0.77 -0.03 -21.64
CA ARG A 133 0.40 -0.70 -21.04
C ARG A 133 0.26 -2.23 -21.01
N LEU A 134 -0.96 -2.72 -20.81
CA LEU A 134 -1.28 -4.15 -20.71
C LEU A 134 -1.80 -4.75 -22.01
N ALA A 135 -1.58 -4.08 -23.15
CA ALA A 135 -1.92 -4.63 -24.45
C ALA A 135 -1.32 -6.05 -24.62
N GLY A 136 -2.18 -7.03 -24.90
CA GLY A 136 -1.82 -8.43 -25.06
C GLY A 136 -1.74 -9.25 -23.76
N ILE A 137 -2.05 -8.67 -22.60
CA ILE A 137 -2.16 -9.37 -21.32
C ILE A 137 -3.63 -9.41 -20.91
N PRO A 138 -4.18 -10.55 -20.47
CA PRO A 138 -5.51 -10.61 -19.87
C PRO A 138 -5.54 -9.82 -18.56
N TYR A 139 -6.26 -8.70 -18.54
CA TYR A 139 -6.32 -7.81 -17.38
C TYR A 139 -7.71 -7.24 -17.14
N ALA A 140 -7.98 -6.84 -15.90
CA ALA A 140 -9.13 -6.02 -15.54
C ALA A 140 -8.68 -4.74 -14.83
N PHE A 141 -9.25 -3.60 -15.25
CA PHE A 141 -9.12 -2.35 -14.50
C PHE A 141 -10.30 -2.19 -13.55
N ILE A 142 -10.02 -2.04 -12.26
CA ILE A 142 -11.02 -1.89 -11.21
C ILE A 142 -10.98 -0.43 -10.74
N PRO A 143 -12.04 0.36 -10.95
CA PRO A 143 -12.14 1.69 -10.34
C PRO A 143 -11.96 1.60 -8.82
N TYR A 144 -11.53 2.70 -8.20
CA TYR A 144 -11.32 2.72 -6.75
C TYR A 144 -12.56 2.23 -5.99
N ALA A 145 -12.33 1.28 -5.10
CA ALA A 145 -13.24 0.83 -4.07
C ALA A 145 -12.41 0.58 -2.80
N ARG A 146 -13.04 0.75 -1.63
CA ARG A 146 -12.36 0.54 -0.35
C ARG A 146 -11.82 -0.90 -0.27
N PRO A 147 -10.57 -1.11 0.16
CA PRO A 147 -10.02 -2.46 0.40
C PRO A 147 -10.93 -3.27 1.33
N GLY A 148 -11.07 -4.58 1.06
CA GLY A 148 -12.05 -5.45 1.71
C GLY A 148 -13.19 -5.86 0.78
N LEU A 149 -14.40 -6.08 1.31
CA LEU A 149 -15.55 -6.56 0.54
C LEU A 149 -15.99 -5.62 -0.60
N PRO A 150 -15.96 -4.27 -0.47
CA PRO A 150 -16.34 -3.39 -1.58
C PRO A 150 -15.45 -3.59 -2.81
N LEU A 151 -14.13 -3.70 -2.59
CA LEU A 151 -13.17 -4.00 -3.64
C LEU A 151 -13.39 -5.40 -4.23
N ALA A 152 -13.62 -6.41 -3.39
CA ALA A 152 -13.90 -7.76 -3.83
C ALA A 152 -15.13 -7.83 -4.75
N ARG A 153 -16.21 -7.14 -4.40
CA ARG A 153 -17.40 -7.02 -5.27
C ARG A 153 -17.07 -6.36 -6.60
N ALA A 154 -16.34 -5.26 -6.58
CA ALA A 154 -15.94 -4.55 -7.80
C ALA A 154 -15.05 -5.39 -8.72
N ILE A 155 -14.21 -6.27 -8.15
CA ILE A 155 -13.43 -7.28 -8.87
C ILE A 155 -14.35 -8.35 -9.46
N GLY A 156 -15.25 -8.94 -8.67
CA GLY A 156 -16.17 -9.99 -9.13
C GLY A 156 -17.04 -9.58 -10.31
N GLU A 157 -17.38 -8.29 -10.42
CA GLU A 157 -18.12 -7.73 -11.57
C GLU A 157 -17.31 -7.63 -12.87
N ARG A 158 -15.97 -7.71 -12.81
CA ARG A 158 -15.05 -7.35 -13.91
C ARG A 158 -14.01 -8.42 -14.22
N ILE A 159 -13.85 -9.40 -13.34
CA ILE A 159 -12.88 -10.47 -13.51
C ILE A 159 -13.44 -11.54 -14.45
N ASP A 160 -12.60 -11.99 -15.38
CA ASP A 160 -12.85 -13.14 -16.24
C ASP A 160 -11.96 -14.31 -15.82
N ALA A 161 -12.32 -15.52 -16.26
CA ALA A 161 -11.61 -16.75 -15.90
C ALA A 161 -10.12 -16.74 -16.28
N ASP A 162 -9.73 -16.00 -17.32
CA ASP A 162 -8.35 -15.86 -17.79
C ASP A 162 -7.65 -14.59 -17.29
N THR A 163 -8.32 -13.74 -16.50
CA THR A 163 -7.75 -12.50 -15.97
C THR A 163 -6.54 -12.81 -15.10
N ALA A 164 -5.36 -12.38 -15.55
CA ALA A 164 -4.09 -12.62 -14.86
C ALA A 164 -3.60 -11.37 -14.11
N VAL A 165 -4.14 -10.19 -14.45
CA VAL A 165 -3.71 -8.90 -13.88
C VAL A 165 -4.90 -8.05 -13.46
N LEU A 166 -4.88 -7.55 -12.23
CA LEU A 166 -5.81 -6.53 -11.75
C LEU A 166 -5.07 -5.21 -11.55
N VAL A 167 -5.49 -4.15 -12.25
CA VAL A 167 -5.04 -2.78 -11.97
C VAL A 167 -6.10 -2.10 -11.12
N LEU A 168 -5.74 -1.74 -9.89
CA LEU A 168 -6.66 -1.22 -8.88
C LEU A 168 -6.51 0.30 -8.79
N GLY A 169 -7.55 1.04 -9.19
CA GLY A 169 -7.59 2.50 -9.18
C GLY A 169 -7.24 3.07 -7.80
N ASN A 170 -6.31 4.03 -7.77
CA ASN A 170 -5.78 4.62 -6.54
C ASN A 170 -5.21 3.60 -5.52
N HIS A 171 -4.80 2.40 -5.92
CA HIS A 171 -4.38 1.40 -4.94
C HIS A 171 -3.11 0.64 -5.32
N GLY A 172 -3.10 -0.07 -6.44
CA GLY A 172 -1.96 -0.90 -6.79
C GLY A 172 -2.25 -1.95 -7.85
N LEU A 173 -1.57 -3.08 -7.76
CA LEU A 173 -1.54 -4.14 -8.75
C LEU A 173 -1.73 -5.49 -8.08
N ALA A 174 -2.53 -6.39 -8.66
CA ALA A 174 -2.42 -7.82 -8.36
C ALA A 174 -2.10 -8.59 -9.64
N VAL A 175 -1.20 -9.56 -9.55
CA VAL A 175 -0.92 -10.53 -10.61
C VAL A 175 -1.17 -11.94 -10.11
N ALA A 176 -1.61 -12.82 -10.98
CA ALA A 176 -1.89 -14.20 -10.63
C ALA A 176 -1.46 -15.16 -11.75
N ALA A 177 -0.95 -16.32 -11.35
CA ALA A 177 -0.52 -17.39 -12.24
C ALA A 177 -0.57 -18.76 -11.53
N ASP A 178 -0.39 -19.83 -12.29
CA ASP A 178 -0.46 -21.19 -11.76
C ASP A 178 0.83 -21.63 -11.04
N THR A 179 1.94 -20.94 -11.30
CA THR A 179 3.23 -21.18 -10.65
C THR A 179 3.84 -19.91 -10.06
N ILE A 180 4.70 -20.08 -9.05
CA ILE A 180 5.46 -18.98 -8.41
C ILE A 180 6.35 -18.25 -9.43
N GLU A 181 6.96 -19.01 -10.35
CA GLU A 181 7.85 -18.47 -11.38
C GLU A 181 7.07 -17.60 -12.38
N GLU A 182 5.95 -18.09 -12.91
CA GLU A 182 5.11 -17.33 -13.83
C GLU A 182 4.54 -16.07 -13.17
N ALA A 183 4.08 -16.16 -11.91
CA ALA A 183 3.57 -14.99 -11.19
C ALA A 183 4.68 -13.94 -10.97
N ALA A 184 5.90 -14.37 -10.64
CA ALA A 184 7.03 -13.48 -10.48
C ALA A 184 7.46 -12.82 -11.80
N LEU A 185 7.49 -13.57 -12.90
CA LEU A 185 7.81 -13.04 -14.23
C LEU A 185 6.74 -12.06 -14.70
N LEU A 186 5.45 -12.37 -14.48
CA LEU A 186 4.34 -11.49 -14.81
C LEU A 186 4.39 -10.19 -14.00
N LEU A 187 4.73 -10.27 -12.70
CA LEU A 187 4.91 -9.08 -11.87
C LEU A 187 5.99 -8.15 -12.46
N VAL A 188 7.13 -8.71 -12.86
CA VAL A 188 8.23 -7.94 -13.45
C VAL A 188 7.79 -7.31 -14.77
N ASP A 189 7.23 -8.09 -15.71
CA ASP A 189 6.78 -7.57 -17.00
C ASP A 189 5.76 -6.43 -16.83
N VAL A 190 4.76 -6.62 -15.95
CA VAL A 190 3.76 -5.59 -15.70
C VAL A 190 4.37 -4.35 -15.05
N SER A 191 5.23 -4.52 -14.03
CA SER A 191 5.89 -3.39 -13.37
C SER A 191 6.74 -2.59 -14.34
N ASP A 192 7.48 -3.26 -15.22
CA ASP A 192 8.30 -2.64 -16.27
C ASP A 192 7.44 -1.90 -17.30
N ARG A 193 6.27 -2.44 -17.66
CA ARG A 193 5.31 -1.76 -18.56
C ARG A 193 4.73 -0.49 -17.95
N PHE A 194 4.54 -0.45 -16.64
CA PHE A 194 4.13 0.77 -15.94
C PHE A 194 5.30 1.70 -15.58
N ALA A 195 6.55 1.22 -15.69
CA ALA A 195 7.72 2.03 -15.46
C ALA A 195 7.66 3.27 -16.36
N GLY A 196 7.61 4.43 -15.70
CA GLY A 196 7.49 5.74 -16.30
C GLY A 196 8.75 6.56 -16.08
N LEU A 197 8.74 7.78 -16.59
CA LEU A 197 9.78 8.76 -16.27
C LEU A 197 9.66 9.18 -14.80
N VAL A 198 10.78 9.12 -14.08
CA VAL A 198 10.92 9.73 -12.76
C VAL A 198 11.45 11.14 -12.97
N ARG A 199 10.72 12.16 -12.46
CA ARG A 199 11.22 13.53 -12.50
C ARG A 199 12.41 13.69 -11.57
N SER A 200 13.43 14.40 -12.04
CA SER A 200 14.55 14.81 -11.19
C SER A 200 14.11 15.96 -10.29
N ALA A 201 14.31 15.81 -8.99
CA ALA A 201 14.07 16.88 -8.04
C ALA A 201 15.34 17.71 -7.77
N PRO A 202 15.21 19.00 -7.43
CA PRO A 202 16.31 19.79 -6.88
C PRO A 202 16.82 19.23 -5.55
N ALA A 203 18.07 19.52 -5.22
CA ALA A 203 18.65 19.17 -3.92
C ALA A 203 17.93 19.90 -2.76
N ALA A 204 17.82 19.24 -1.62
CA ALA A 204 17.21 19.80 -0.42
C ALA A 204 18.06 20.90 0.23
N ASP A 205 17.41 21.93 0.78
CA ASP A 205 18.03 22.96 1.61
C ASP A 205 18.10 22.49 3.07
N LEU A 206 19.02 21.55 3.34
CA LEU A 206 19.22 20.97 4.67
C LEU A 206 19.52 22.03 5.75
N PRO A 207 20.31 23.10 5.50
CA PRO A 207 20.49 24.18 6.47
C PRO A 207 19.19 24.91 6.80
N ALA A 208 18.33 25.21 5.81
CA ALA A 208 17.04 25.83 6.08
C ALA A 208 16.10 24.89 6.85
N LEU A 209 15.99 23.63 6.44
CA LEU A 209 15.17 22.63 7.13
C LEU A 209 15.62 22.44 8.58
N SER A 210 16.93 22.42 8.84
CA SER A 210 17.47 22.35 10.20
C SER A 210 17.07 23.54 11.07
N ARG A 211 17.03 24.76 10.49
CA ARG A 211 16.52 25.95 11.20
C ARG A 211 15.02 25.89 11.44
N LEU A 212 14.26 25.39 10.46
CA LEU A 212 12.79 25.24 10.56
C LEU A 212 12.38 24.18 11.59
N ALA A 213 13.23 23.18 11.85
CA ALA A 213 12.98 22.11 12.82
C ALA A 213 13.33 22.49 14.27
N VAL A 214 13.98 23.64 14.52
CA VAL A 214 14.44 24.04 15.86
C VAL A 214 13.27 24.06 16.86
N ASN A 215 13.50 23.46 18.03
CA ASN A 215 12.54 23.34 19.13
C ASN A 215 11.23 22.59 18.80
N SER A 216 11.13 21.92 17.66
CA SER A 216 9.96 21.12 17.28
C SER A 216 10.14 19.62 17.57
N ALA A 217 9.06 18.86 17.43
CA ALA A 217 9.01 17.40 17.43
C ALA A 217 9.58 16.76 16.14
N TYR A 218 10.07 17.56 15.18
CA TYR A 218 10.49 17.09 13.86
C TYR A 218 12.01 17.05 13.67
N ARG A 219 12.46 16.24 12.71
CA ARG A 219 13.86 16.07 12.32
C ARG A 219 14.01 15.90 10.80
N LEU A 220 15.24 16.03 10.31
CA LEU A 220 15.59 15.62 8.96
C LEU A 220 15.41 14.10 8.80
N PRO A 221 14.84 13.62 7.67
CA PRO A 221 14.82 12.20 7.36
C PRO A 221 16.23 11.68 7.06
N GLU A 222 16.46 10.39 7.27
CA GLU A 222 17.72 9.73 6.89
C GLU A 222 17.80 9.39 5.40
N CYS A 223 16.64 9.22 4.75
CA CYS A 223 16.55 8.85 3.35
C CYS A 223 16.39 10.12 2.49
N GLU A 224 17.41 10.42 1.69
CA GLU A 224 17.47 11.65 0.88
C GLU A 224 16.30 11.79 -0.10
N GLY A 225 15.86 10.67 -0.70
CA GLY A 225 14.76 10.66 -1.68
C GLY A 225 13.39 11.08 -1.12
N LEU A 226 13.23 11.21 0.20
CA LEU A 226 12.01 11.78 0.78
C LEU A 226 11.89 13.27 0.50
N HIS A 227 12.99 13.98 0.31
CA HIS A 227 12.96 15.42 0.05
C HIS A 227 12.30 15.76 -1.30
N ASP A 228 12.35 14.85 -2.27
CA ASP A 228 11.86 15.05 -3.63
C ASP A 228 10.37 15.41 -3.67
N ALA A 229 9.57 14.88 -2.74
CA ALA A 229 8.16 15.23 -2.55
C ALA A 229 7.91 16.74 -2.32
N ALA A 230 8.91 17.47 -1.82
CA ALA A 230 8.81 18.90 -1.54
C ALA A 230 9.78 19.77 -2.36
N THR A 231 10.94 19.24 -2.77
CA THR A 231 11.89 20.00 -3.61
C THR A 231 11.45 20.07 -5.06
N ASP A 232 10.85 19.01 -5.61
CA ASP A 232 10.11 19.10 -6.87
C ASP A 232 8.75 19.75 -6.58
N LEU A 233 8.59 21.01 -7.01
CA LEU A 233 7.36 21.77 -6.79
C LEU A 233 6.14 21.10 -7.43
N GLU A 234 6.32 20.32 -8.50
CA GLU A 234 5.22 19.57 -9.10
C GLU A 234 4.79 18.40 -8.23
N SER A 235 5.75 17.62 -7.71
CA SER A 235 5.47 16.58 -6.71
C SER A 235 4.83 17.14 -5.45
N CYS A 236 5.28 18.32 -5.00
CA CYS A 236 4.70 19.01 -3.85
C CYS A 236 3.26 19.45 -4.13
N ARG A 237 2.98 20.00 -5.33
CA ARG A 237 1.63 20.35 -5.79
C ARG A 237 0.72 19.13 -5.85
N ILE A 238 1.24 17.99 -6.29
CA ILE A 238 0.50 16.73 -6.34
C ILE A 238 0.15 16.26 -4.92
N ALA A 239 1.11 16.23 -4.01
CA ALA A 239 0.89 15.86 -2.60
C ALA A 239 -0.08 16.82 -1.88
N ALA A 240 -0.02 18.11 -2.20
CA ALA A 240 -0.91 19.14 -1.66
C ALA A 240 -2.39 18.96 -2.06
N GLY A 241 -2.67 18.25 -3.15
CA GLY A 241 -4.04 18.08 -3.65
C GLY A 241 -4.92 17.13 -2.82
N GLY A 242 -4.32 16.32 -1.95
CA GLY A 242 -5.02 15.40 -1.05
C GLY A 242 -4.43 13.98 -1.05
N SER A 243 -5.17 13.05 -0.45
CA SER A 243 -4.76 11.64 -0.37
C SER A 243 -4.85 10.96 -1.73
N LEU A 244 -3.79 10.25 -2.12
CA LEU A 244 -3.71 9.57 -3.43
C LEU A 244 -4.17 8.11 -3.38
N TYR A 245 -3.95 7.40 -2.28
CA TYR A 245 -4.22 5.95 -2.19
C TYR A 245 -4.44 5.53 -0.72
N PRO A 246 -5.06 4.36 -0.43
CA PRO A 246 -5.43 3.97 0.93
C PRO A 246 -4.28 4.03 1.93
N ASP A 247 -3.14 3.44 1.60
CA ASP A 247 -1.99 3.39 2.48
C ASP A 247 -1.40 4.78 2.81
N HIS A 248 -1.50 5.74 1.89
CA HIS A 248 -1.20 7.15 2.20
C HIS A 248 -2.01 7.60 3.42
N VAL A 249 -3.33 7.38 3.40
CA VAL A 249 -4.24 7.77 4.49
C VAL A 249 -3.91 7.06 5.79
N ILE A 250 -3.71 5.75 5.69
CA ILE A 250 -3.52 4.86 6.84
C ILE A 250 -2.20 5.13 7.59
N PHE A 251 -1.15 5.55 6.88
CA PHE A 251 0.17 5.74 7.48
C PHE A 251 0.57 7.21 7.65
N LEU A 252 0.09 8.12 6.79
CA LEU A 252 0.45 9.55 6.82
C LEU A 252 -0.71 10.45 7.26
N GLY A 253 -1.93 9.92 7.33
CA GLY A 253 -3.14 10.68 7.64
C GLY A 253 -3.81 11.24 6.39
N LYS A 254 -4.88 12.02 6.59
CA LYS A 254 -5.67 12.61 5.51
C LYS A 254 -4.87 13.72 4.82
N GLY A 255 -4.40 13.45 3.60
CA GLY A 255 -3.60 14.38 2.80
C GLY A 255 -2.20 14.62 3.37
N SER A 256 -1.46 15.51 2.72
CA SER A 256 -0.13 15.92 3.15
C SER A 256 -0.18 17.32 3.77
N VAL A 257 0.61 17.53 4.84
CA VAL A 257 0.75 18.84 5.46
C VAL A 257 1.84 19.63 4.75
N ILE A 258 1.43 20.74 4.11
CA ILE A 258 2.29 21.62 3.33
C ILE A 258 2.49 22.91 4.11
N ALA A 259 3.75 23.23 4.42
CA ALA A 259 4.10 24.45 5.13
C ALA A 259 3.86 25.69 4.27
N ALA A 260 3.23 26.72 4.85
CA ALA A 260 3.17 28.06 4.30
C ALA A 260 4.57 28.73 4.33
N PRO A 261 4.79 29.84 3.60
CA PRO A 261 6.11 30.48 3.49
C PRO A 261 6.76 30.87 4.82
N GLU A 262 5.95 31.27 5.81
CA GLU A 262 6.41 31.72 7.14
C GLU A 262 6.33 30.63 8.21
N ASP A 263 5.84 29.43 7.86
CA ASP A 263 5.70 28.34 8.83
C ASP A 263 7.07 27.79 9.25
N THR A 264 7.15 27.44 10.53
CA THR A 264 8.19 26.59 11.09
C THR A 264 7.57 25.24 11.48
N ALA A 265 8.40 24.22 11.72
CA ALA A 265 7.86 22.95 12.22
C ALA A 265 7.18 23.13 13.59
N LEU A 266 7.71 24.04 14.42
CA LEU A 266 7.12 24.36 15.73
C LEU A 266 5.77 25.05 15.60
N SER A 267 5.61 26.02 14.70
CA SER A 267 4.30 26.69 14.53
C SER A 267 3.23 25.75 14.00
N ILE A 268 3.60 24.81 13.12
CA ILE A 268 2.69 23.76 12.66
C ILE A 268 2.34 22.82 13.83
N GLU A 269 3.33 22.39 14.62
CA GLU A 269 3.11 21.56 15.81
C GLU A 269 2.14 22.21 16.79
N GLU A 270 2.36 23.48 17.15
CA GLU A 270 1.49 24.25 18.04
C GLU A 270 0.05 24.29 17.52
N HIS A 271 -0.13 24.53 16.21
CA HIS A 271 -1.45 24.54 15.58
C HIS A 271 -2.21 23.22 15.74
N PHE A 272 -1.54 22.08 15.48
CA PHE A 272 -2.14 20.76 15.63
C PHE A 272 -2.48 20.44 17.09
N LEU A 273 -1.60 20.80 18.03
CA LEU A 273 -1.82 20.59 19.46
C LEU A 273 -2.98 21.44 19.99
N GLU A 274 -3.10 22.69 19.56
CA GLU A 274 -4.22 23.58 19.89
C GLU A 274 -5.57 23.04 19.38
N ALA A 275 -5.56 22.41 18.20
CA ALA A 275 -6.73 21.75 17.64
C ALA A 275 -7.05 20.39 18.30
N GLY A 276 -6.17 19.87 19.16
CA GLY A 276 -6.30 18.55 19.77
C GLY A 276 -6.10 17.40 18.77
N GLU A 277 -5.41 17.66 17.67
CA GLU A 277 -5.14 16.70 16.59
C GLU A 277 -3.81 15.96 16.81
N THR A 278 -3.66 14.81 16.14
CA THR A 278 -2.39 14.07 16.15
C THR A 278 -1.39 14.76 15.22
N LEU A 279 -0.13 14.86 15.64
CA LEU A 279 0.91 15.45 14.81
C LEU A 279 1.08 14.66 13.50
N PRO A 280 1.17 15.34 12.35
CA PRO A 280 1.39 14.67 11.07
C PRO A 280 2.77 14.01 11.04
N PRO A 281 2.91 12.78 10.52
CA PRO A 281 4.22 12.10 10.44
C PRO A 281 5.24 12.82 9.57
N LEU A 282 4.76 13.62 8.61
CA LEU A 282 5.54 14.22 7.53
C LEU A 282 5.08 15.65 7.27
N LEU A 283 6.03 16.58 7.19
CA LEU A 283 5.82 17.98 6.80
C LEU A 283 6.59 18.27 5.51
N LEU A 284 5.91 18.84 4.50
CA LEU A 284 6.53 19.26 3.25
C LEU A 284 6.77 20.77 3.28
N PHE A 285 8.02 21.20 3.11
CA PHE A 285 8.37 22.61 2.94
C PHE A 285 8.68 22.87 1.47
N PRO A 286 7.78 23.52 0.71
CA PRO A 286 7.92 23.68 -0.74
C PRO A 286 9.27 24.29 -1.14
N GLY A 287 9.95 23.64 -2.08
CA GLY A 287 11.27 24.02 -2.60
C GLY A 287 12.45 23.80 -1.64
N LYS A 288 12.21 23.35 -0.41
CA LYS A 288 13.26 23.12 0.61
C LYS A 288 13.48 21.64 0.89
N GLY A 289 12.41 20.86 0.98
CA GLY A 289 12.43 19.44 1.32
C GLY A 289 11.46 19.11 2.45
N VAL A 290 11.61 17.94 3.05
CA VAL A 290 10.68 17.47 4.09
C VAL A 290 11.32 17.39 5.48
N LEU A 291 10.46 17.43 6.50
CA LEU A 291 10.78 17.04 7.88
C LEU A 291 9.85 15.90 8.30
N VAL A 292 10.35 14.99 9.14
CA VAL A 292 9.59 13.85 9.70
C VAL A 292 9.53 13.94 11.22
N LEU A 293 8.49 13.38 11.83
CA LEU A 293 8.44 13.26 13.29
C LEU A 293 9.66 12.49 13.83
N LYS A 294 10.15 12.90 15.00
CA LYS A 294 11.31 12.24 15.64
C LYS A 294 11.02 10.77 15.95
N ASP A 295 9.80 10.46 16.37
CA ASP A 295 9.30 9.13 16.71
C ASP A 295 8.49 8.47 15.57
N ILE A 296 8.70 8.93 14.31
CA ILE A 296 8.05 8.35 13.14
C ILE A 296 8.24 6.82 13.09
N THR A 297 7.16 6.08 12.87
CA THR A 297 7.22 4.62 12.73
C THR A 297 7.89 4.22 11.42
N ALA A 298 8.50 3.03 11.38
CA ALA A 298 9.10 2.49 10.16
C ALA A 298 8.08 2.40 9.00
N GLY A 299 6.81 2.07 9.29
CA GLY A 299 5.75 2.03 8.29
C GLY A 299 5.39 3.41 7.74
N ALA A 300 5.27 4.43 8.60
CA ALA A 300 5.03 5.80 8.15
C ALA A 300 6.20 6.35 7.34
N LEU A 301 7.45 6.02 7.72
CA LEU A 301 8.63 6.41 6.96
C LEU A 301 8.68 5.75 5.57
N ALA A 302 8.37 4.45 5.49
CA ALA A 302 8.24 3.74 4.21
C ALA A 302 7.14 4.36 3.33
N MET A 303 6.03 4.79 3.94
CA MET A 303 4.94 5.44 3.20
C MET A 303 5.30 6.86 2.75
N ALA A 304 6.04 7.62 3.55
CA ALA A 304 6.55 8.93 3.15
C ALA A 304 7.49 8.81 1.95
N ARG A 305 8.31 7.76 1.90
CA ARG A 305 9.11 7.44 0.72
C ARG A 305 8.24 7.11 -0.48
N CYS A 306 7.23 6.26 -0.31
CA CYS A 306 6.28 5.89 -1.36
C CYS A 306 5.60 7.12 -1.98
N LEU A 307 5.12 8.05 -1.15
CA LEU A 307 4.50 9.29 -1.61
C LEU A 307 5.45 10.09 -2.51
N SER A 308 6.71 10.21 -2.11
CA SER A 308 7.76 10.87 -2.91
C SER A 308 7.96 10.18 -4.26
N ASP A 309 8.15 8.86 -4.25
CA ASP A 309 8.41 8.06 -5.45
C ASP A 309 7.21 8.05 -6.42
N VAL A 310 5.98 8.02 -5.89
CA VAL A 310 4.73 8.08 -6.65
C VAL A 310 4.57 9.47 -7.26
N ALA A 311 4.69 10.52 -6.47
CA ALA A 311 4.54 11.89 -6.93
C ALA A 311 5.51 12.19 -8.08
N ALA A 312 6.79 11.81 -7.94
CA ALA A 312 7.82 12.02 -8.95
C ALA A 312 7.56 11.33 -10.31
N ARG A 313 6.73 10.27 -10.33
CA ARG A 313 6.37 9.50 -11.54
C ARG A 313 5.09 9.98 -12.22
N ILE A 314 4.28 10.80 -11.56
CA ILE A 314 3.00 11.30 -12.11
C ILE A 314 3.25 12.51 -13.03
N PRO A 315 2.93 12.49 -14.35
CA PRO A 315 3.19 13.62 -15.22
C PRO A 315 2.57 14.95 -14.74
N ALA A 316 3.28 16.07 -14.91
CA ALA A 316 2.81 17.39 -14.44
C ALA A 316 1.43 17.80 -15.02
N SER A 317 1.14 17.37 -16.25
CA SER A 317 -0.12 17.62 -16.94
C SER A 317 -1.25 16.66 -16.57
N ALA A 318 -0.97 15.65 -15.75
CA ALA A 318 -1.96 14.62 -15.42
C ALA A 318 -3.07 15.20 -14.54
N ARG A 319 -4.32 14.83 -14.86
CA ARG A 319 -5.48 15.10 -14.01
C ARG A 319 -5.62 13.93 -13.05
N LEU A 320 -5.58 14.21 -11.75
CA LEU A 320 -5.57 13.19 -10.71
C LEU A 320 -6.94 13.03 -10.06
N ARG A 321 -7.20 11.81 -9.60
CA ARG A 321 -8.30 11.48 -8.71
C ARG A 321 -7.73 11.39 -7.31
N TYR A 322 -8.08 12.35 -6.46
CA TYR A 322 -7.81 12.25 -5.02
C TYR A 322 -8.95 11.50 -4.33
N LEU A 323 -8.66 10.84 -3.21
CA LEU A 323 -9.69 10.24 -2.38
C LEU A 323 -10.59 11.34 -1.80
N THR A 324 -11.89 11.11 -1.85
CA THR A 324 -12.90 12.03 -1.30
C THR A 324 -12.89 12.03 0.22
N ASP A 325 -13.53 13.03 0.85
CA ASP A 325 -13.64 13.08 2.30
C ASP A 325 -14.31 11.84 2.90
N ALA A 326 -15.33 11.30 2.22
CA ALA A 326 -16.01 10.08 2.63
C ALA A 326 -15.07 8.87 2.59
N GLU A 327 -14.32 8.70 1.50
CA GLU A 327 -13.35 7.60 1.35
C GLU A 327 -12.22 7.68 2.37
N ASN A 328 -11.72 8.88 2.68
CA ASN A 328 -10.74 9.07 3.75
C ASN A 328 -11.32 8.67 5.13
N ALA A 329 -12.56 9.06 5.42
CA ALA A 329 -13.20 8.76 6.70
C ALA A 329 -13.45 7.25 6.87
N GLU A 330 -13.86 6.56 5.81
CA GLU A 330 -14.07 5.10 5.82
C GLU A 330 -12.79 4.33 6.15
N LEU A 331 -11.62 4.80 5.66
CA LEU A 331 -10.32 4.17 5.93
C LEU A 331 -9.89 4.33 7.39
N LEU A 332 -10.14 5.50 8.00
CA LEU A 332 -9.70 5.80 9.36
C LEU A 332 -10.62 5.21 10.46
N GLY A 333 -11.89 4.95 10.14
CA GLY A 333 -12.89 4.45 11.10
C GLY A 333 -12.93 2.92 11.29
N TRP A 334 -12.14 2.18 10.53
CA TRP A 334 -12.32 0.74 10.32
C TRP A 334 -11.66 -0.15 11.40
N ASP A 335 -12.29 -1.28 11.73
CA ASP A 335 -11.83 -2.18 12.80
C ASP A 335 -10.50 -2.89 12.49
N ALA A 336 -10.22 -3.20 11.22
CA ALA A 336 -8.93 -3.75 10.83
C ALA A 336 -7.78 -2.75 11.04
N GLU A 337 -8.06 -1.47 10.84
CA GLU A 337 -7.10 -0.40 11.09
C GLU A 337 -6.83 -0.25 12.60
N LYS A 338 -7.87 -0.32 13.44
CA LYS A 338 -7.70 -0.34 14.90
C LYS A 338 -6.80 -1.50 15.35
N TYR A 339 -6.93 -2.68 14.75
CA TYR A 339 -6.08 -3.83 15.05
C TYR A 339 -4.63 -3.59 14.62
N ARG A 340 -4.39 -3.05 13.42
CA ARG A 340 -3.04 -2.70 12.96
C ARG A 340 -2.36 -1.66 13.87
N GLN A 341 -3.10 -0.64 14.29
CA GLN A 341 -2.59 0.36 15.24
C GLN A 341 -2.17 -0.27 16.58
N GLN A 342 -2.89 -1.29 17.05
CA GLN A 342 -2.50 -2.05 18.25
C GLN A 342 -1.18 -2.82 18.02
N LEU A 343 -1.01 -3.47 16.87
CA LEU A 343 0.23 -4.17 16.52
C LEU A 343 1.43 -3.22 16.42
N ASN A 344 1.27 -2.04 15.81
CA ASN A 344 2.35 -1.04 15.72
C ASN A 344 2.78 -0.53 17.10
N ARG A 345 1.81 -0.31 18.02
CA ARG A 345 2.11 0.06 19.42
C ARG A 345 2.81 -1.06 20.18
N ALA A 346 2.45 -2.31 19.92
CA ALA A 346 3.13 -3.47 20.53
C ALA A 346 4.52 -3.70 19.91
N GLY A 347 4.69 -3.44 18.62
CA GLY A 347 5.94 -3.58 17.87
C GLY A 347 7.00 -2.55 18.24
N GLN A 348 6.63 -1.38 18.76
CA GLN A 348 7.58 -0.44 19.40
C GLN A 348 8.31 -1.04 20.62
N VAL A 349 7.83 -2.17 21.17
CA VAL A 349 8.50 -2.91 22.26
C VAL A 349 9.46 -4.00 21.72
N LEU A 350 9.40 -4.30 20.42
CA LEU A 350 10.16 -5.39 19.77
C LEU A 350 11.02 -4.94 18.58
N GLN A 351 11.15 -3.64 18.31
CA GLN A 351 12.10 -3.05 17.36
C GLN A 351 13.39 -2.58 18.04
#